data_AF-A0A7K4H4E3-F1
#
_entry.id   AF-A0A7K4H4E3-F1
#
_cell.length_a   1.000
_cell.length_b   1.000
_cell.length_c   1.000
_cell.angle_alpha   90.00
_cell.angle_beta   90.00
_cell.angle_gamma   90.00
#
_symmetry.space_group_name_H-M   'P 1'
#
loop_
_entity.id
_entity.type
_entity.pdbx_description
1 polymer ?
#
loop_
_entity_poly.entity_id
_entity_poly.type
_entity_poly.pdbx_seq_one_letter_code
_entity_poly.pdbx_strand_id
1 'polypeptide(L)'
;MTDLATKDQEISQEDSFKKALLICPECKTRKKLNIPLKIISQSEHITTVSIPTGLICNHHFQAFVDKDCHIRGYQLGDFEFSKLEYIESREFEGDQEEVDDISEFTSLQFFQEIINLLRSSVDDREILGCAIFTTNGKVIYSSIPHNTLLNTIKEFEVRNEKKLHSITKMLLELKNHQKVCSEYIEIHNKEFILVIMFSDIVNFAIGNMFLKKIVKKIIKLT
;
A
#
# COMPACT_ATOMS: atom_id res chain seq x y z
N MET A 1 -28.61 54.89 26.86
CA MET A 1 -27.59 55.13 25.82
C MET A 1 -26.40 54.27 26.20
N THR A 2 -26.00 53.34 25.32
CA THR A 2 -24.65 52.77 25.10
C THR A 2 -23.90 52.24 26.33
N ASP A 3 -23.35 51.02 26.42
CA ASP A 3 -23.11 49.93 25.45
C ASP A 3 -22.71 48.65 26.23
N LEU A 4 -23.03 47.49 25.62
CA LEU A 4 -22.34 46.20 25.55
C LEU A 4 -21.50 45.68 26.75
N ALA A 5 -21.84 44.53 27.37
CA ALA A 5 -21.52 43.15 26.93
C ALA A 5 -20.00 42.92 26.77
N THR A 6 -19.33 42.12 27.62
CA THR A 6 -19.04 40.66 27.47
C THR A 6 -18.23 40.26 28.72
N LYS A 7 -18.44 39.21 29.53
CA LYS A 7 -18.82 37.79 29.38
C LYS A 7 -17.89 36.96 28.50
N ASP A 8 -17.27 35.96 29.16
CA ASP A 8 -16.68 34.73 28.65
C ASP A 8 -15.36 34.94 27.85
N GLN A 9 -14.32 34.09 27.91
CA GLN A 9 -14.32 32.63 27.99
C GLN A 9 -12.90 32.10 28.29
N GLU A 10 -12.85 30.93 28.90
CA GLU A 10 -11.68 30.05 29.04
C GLU A 10 -10.98 29.83 27.67
N ILE A 11 -9.65 29.96 27.63
CA ILE A 11 -8.86 29.59 26.44
C ILE A 11 -8.08 28.31 26.77
N SER A 12 -8.56 27.22 26.18
CA SER A 12 -7.92 25.91 26.05
C SER A 12 -6.53 26.01 25.42
N GLN A 13 -5.57 25.20 25.89
CA GLN A 13 -4.24 25.05 25.30
C GLN A 13 -4.35 24.53 23.85
N GLU A 14 -4.30 25.44 22.88
CA GLU A 14 -4.29 25.13 21.45
C GLU A 14 -2.91 24.61 21.00
N ASP A 15 -2.91 23.55 20.18
CA ASP A 15 -1.74 23.10 19.43
C ASP A 15 -1.21 24.25 18.56
N SER A 16 -0.12 24.88 18.98
CA SER A 16 0.47 26.00 18.25
C SER A 16 1.23 25.49 17.01
N PHE A 17 0.91 26.07 15.84
CA PHE A 17 1.56 25.75 14.57
C PHE A 17 2.42 26.93 14.09
N LYS A 18 3.58 26.64 13.50
CA LYS A 18 4.43 27.65 12.85
C LYS A 18 4.67 27.30 11.39
N LYS A 19 4.63 28.31 10.52
CA LYS A 19 4.86 28.15 9.08
C LYS A 19 6.36 28.01 8.80
N ALA A 20 6.77 26.92 8.17
CA ALA A 20 8.12 26.73 7.66
C ALA A 20 8.09 26.61 6.13
N LEU A 21 9.07 27.20 5.45
CA LEU A 21 9.25 27.04 4.01
C LEU A 21 10.18 25.86 3.76
N LEU A 22 9.65 24.79 3.18
CA LEU A 22 10.44 23.65 2.75
C LEU A 22 10.76 23.73 1.26
N ILE A 23 11.97 23.31 0.92
CA ILE A 23 12.52 23.31 -0.43
C ILE A 23 12.99 21.88 -0.71
N CYS A 24 12.49 21.27 -1.77
CA CYS A 24 12.99 19.96 -2.19
C CYS A 24 14.48 20.06 -2.57
N PRO A 25 15.37 19.24 -1.99
CA PRO A 25 16.80 19.27 -2.31
C PRO A 25 17.08 18.87 -3.78
N GLU A 26 16.22 18.06 -4.40
CA GLU A 26 16.38 17.58 -5.78
C GLU A 26 15.88 18.59 -6.81
N CYS A 27 14.57 18.89 -6.83
CA CYS A 27 13.96 19.72 -7.87
C CYS A 27 13.74 21.19 -7.48
N LYS A 28 14.10 21.58 -6.26
CA LYS A 28 13.97 22.95 -5.72
C LYS A 28 12.54 23.49 -5.60
N THR A 29 11.52 22.65 -5.79
CA THR A 29 10.11 22.98 -5.52
C THR A 29 9.95 23.43 -4.08
N ARG A 30 9.17 24.50 -3.87
CA ARG A 30 9.00 25.14 -2.55
C ARG A 30 7.56 25.05 -2.09
N LYS A 31 7.35 24.71 -0.82
CA LYS A 31 6.02 24.72 -0.20
C LYS A 31 6.10 25.20 1.24
N LYS A 32 5.16 26.05 1.65
CA LYS A 32 5.00 26.44 3.05
C LYS A 32 4.14 25.39 3.75
N LEU A 33 4.66 24.77 4.80
CA LEU A 33 3.95 23.80 5.63
C LEU A 33 3.78 24.35 7.04
N ASN A 34 2.65 24.03 7.67
CA ASN A 34 2.42 24.30 9.08
C ASN A 34 3.02 23.15 9.90
N ILE A 35 4.02 23.42 10.73
CA ILE A 35 4.63 22.42 11.60
C ILE A 35 4.12 22.62 13.03
N PRO A 36 3.60 21.57 13.70
CA PRO A 36 3.21 21.65 15.10
C PRO A 36 4.43 21.86 15.98
N LEU A 37 4.42 22.92 16.81
CA LEU A 37 5.53 23.23 17.71
C LEU A 37 5.77 22.10 18.73
N LYS A 38 4.70 21.40 19.12
CA LYS A 38 4.74 20.26 20.04
C LYS A 38 5.66 19.12 19.58
N ILE A 39 5.84 18.91 18.27
CA ILE A 39 6.72 17.87 17.73
C ILE A 39 8.17 18.34 17.73
N ILE A 40 8.41 19.58 17.31
CA ILE A 40 9.76 20.14 17.20
C ILE A 40 10.37 20.37 18.61
N SER A 41 9.56 20.78 19.57
CA SER A 41 10.02 21.09 20.93
C SER A 41 10.41 19.85 21.74
N GLN A 42 10.15 18.63 21.25
CA GLN A 42 10.51 17.38 21.93
C GLN A 42 12.00 17.07 21.84
N SER A 43 12.69 17.57 20.81
CA SER A 43 14.14 17.36 20.64
C SER A 43 14.94 18.47 21.33
N GLU A 44 16.10 18.13 21.90
CA GLU A 44 16.97 19.13 22.54
C GLU A 44 17.61 20.09 21.54
N HIS A 45 17.78 19.69 20.27
CA HIS A 45 18.51 20.46 19.25
C HIS A 45 17.79 20.54 17.89
N ILE A 46 17.72 19.44 17.14
CA ILE A 46 17.17 19.38 15.78
C ILE A 46 16.20 18.20 15.70
N THR A 47 15.05 18.42 15.07
CA THR A 47 14.07 17.38 14.74
C THR A 47 14.20 16.99 13.27
N THR A 48 14.38 15.71 13.00
CA THR A 48 14.33 15.16 11.65
C THR A 48 12.88 14.89 11.26
N VAL A 49 12.42 15.52 10.17
CA VAL A 49 11.06 15.38 9.66
C VAL A 49 11.11 14.70 8.29
N SER A 50 10.44 13.56 8.16
CA SER A 50 10.28 12.86 6.88
C SER A 50 9.24 13.54 6.02
N ILE A 51 9.59 13.89 4.78
CA ILE A 51 8.72 14.53 3.79
C ILE A 51 8.37 13.49 2.73
N PRO A 52 7.15 12.92 2.76
CA PRO A 52 6.76 11.90 1.80
C PRO A 52 6.50 12.49 0.41
N THR A 53 6.61 11.63 -0.60
CA THR A 53 6.22 11.88 -1.97
C THR A 53 4.79 12.44 -2.05
N GLY A 54 4.59 13.45 -2.90
CA GLY A 54 3.30 14.13 -3.09
C GLY A 54 3.01 15.26 -2.09
N LEU A 55 3.71 15.34 -0.95
CA LEU A 55 3.49 16.45 -0.01
C LEU A 55 4.00 17.78 -0.57
N ILE A 56 5.18 17.78 -1.20
CA ILE A 56 5.79 18.96 -1.85
C ILE A 56 5.97 18.73 -3.35
N CYS A 57 6.52 17.57 -3.71
CA CYS A 57 6.79 17.14 -5.08
C CYS A 57 6.91 15.60 -5.11
N ASN A 58 7.35 15.03 -6.23
CA ASN A 58 7.47 13.58 -6.41
C ASN A 58 8.74 12.95 -5.78
N HIS A 59 9.45 13.67 -4.91
CA HIS A 59 10.66 13.17 -4.23
C HIS A 59 10.39 13.04 -2.74
N HIS A 60 10.86 11.94 -2.16
CA HIS A 60 10.97 11.75 -0.72
C HIS A 60 12.30 12.31 -0.21
N PHE A 61 12.26 13.01 0.92
CA PHE A 61 13.47 13.50 1.57
C PHE A 61 13.20 13.78 3.05
N GLN A 62 14.27 13.94 3.82
CA GLN A 62 14.18 14.37 5.21
C GLN A 62 14.62 15.84 5.34
N ALA A 63 13.94 16.58 6.21
CA ALA A 63 14.29 17.95 6.56
C ALA A 63 14.70 18.03 8.04
N PHE A 64 15.80 18.73 8.31
CA PHE A 64 16.27 19.00 9.66
C PHE A 64 15.70 20.33 10.14
N VAL A 65 14.84 20.29 11.15
CA VAL A 65 14.08 21.46 11.64
C VAL A 65 14.54 21.80 13.06
N ASP A 66 14.94 23.04 13.30
CA ASP A 66 15.27 23.50 14.66
C ASP A 66 14.02 23.95 15.44
N LYS A 67 14.20 24.29 16.73
CA LYS A 67 13.14 24.75 17.64
C LYS A 67 12.39 26.00 17.16
N ASP A 68 13.03 26.83 16.34
CA ASP A 68 12.44 28.03 15.76
C ASP A 68 11.73 27.75 14.42
N CYS A 69 11.62 26.47 14.01
CA CYS A 69 11.09 26.03 12.73
C CYS A 69 11.90 26.50 11.51
N HIS A 70 13.19 26.81 11.71
CA HIS A 70 14.10 27.02 10.61
C HIS A 70 14.62 25.68 10.10
N ILE A 71 14.64 25.53 8.77
CA ILE A 71 15.21 24.36 8.13
C ILE A 71 16.72 24.52 8.09
N ARG A 72 17.44 23.59 8.71
CA ARG A 72 18.90 23.57 8.83
C ARG A 72 19.60 22.75 7.76
N GLY A 73 18.88 21.82 7.14
CA GLY A 73 19.40 21.00 6.06
C GLY A 73 18.38 20.00 5.55
N TYR A 74 18.80 19.26 4.54
CA TYR A 74 18.04 18.18 3.94
C TYR A 74 18.91 16.94 3.80
N GLN A 75 18.30 15.77 3.87
CA GLN A 75 18.94 14.50 3.56
C GLN A 75 18.08 13.75 2.54
N LEU A 76 18.71 13.25 1.49
CA LEU A 76 18.10 12.30 0.57
C LEU A 76 18.11 10.92 1.23
N GLY A 77 17.02 10.16 1.11
CA GLY A 77 17.04 8.76 1.49
C GLY A 77 17.86 7.98 0.47
N ASP A 78 18.77 7.11 0.93
CA ASP A 78 19.55 6.26 0.02
C ASP A 78 18.65 5.22 -0.69
N PHE A 79 17.60 4.77 0.01
CA PHE A 79 16.59 3.85 -0.50
C PHE A 79 15.24 4.19 0.14
N GLU A 80 14.19 4.31 -0.68
CA GLU A 80 12.80 4.38 -0.23
C GLU A 80 12.07 3.14 -0.74
N PHE A 81 11.66 2.25 0.17
CA PHE A 81 10.76 1.17 -0.17
C PHE A 81 9.33 1.69 -0.10
N SER A 82 8.77 2.08 -1.25
CA SER A 82 7.40 2.58 -1.34
C SER A 82 6.36 1.49 -1.01
N LYS A 83 6.68 0.21 -1.25
CA LYS A 83 5.84 -0.96 -0.93
C LYS A 83 6.69 -2.16 -0.53
N LEU A 84 6.31 -2.83 0.55
CA LEU A 84 6.84 -4.15 0.90
C LEU A 84 6.21 -5.17 -0.05
N GLU A 85 7.04 -5.78 -0.90
CA GLU A 85 6.65 -6.92 -1.72
C GLU A 85 7.12 -8.21 -1.04
N TYR A 86 6.24 -9.21 -1.06
CA TYR A 86 6.60 -10.60 -0.82
C TYR A 86 6.65 -11.30 -2.17
N ILE A 87 7.77 -11.94 -2.46
CA ILE A 87 7.94 -12.85 -3.59
C ILE A 87 8.39 -14.15 -2.96
N GLU A 88 7.82 -15.27 -3.38
CA GLU A 88 8.32 -16.57 -2.96
C GLU A 88 9.75 -16.77 -3.51
N SER A 89 10.76 -16.48 -2.69
CA SER A 89 12.14 -16.90 -2.89
C SER A 89 12.35 -18.21 -2.14
N ARG A 90 13.11 -19.14 -2.76
CA ARG A 90 13.38 -20.56 -2.40
C ARG A 90 13.77 -20.92 -0.96
N GLU A 91 13.66 -20.03 0.02
CA GLU A 91 14.22 -20.19 1.37
C GLU A 91 13.15 -20.48 2.42
N PHE A 92 12.33 -21.52 2.26
CA PHE A 92 11.67 -22.16 3.40
C PHE A 92 11.49 -23.66 3.12
N GLU A 93 12.35 -24.47 3.75
CA GLU A 93 12.24 -25.93 3.78
C GLU A 93 11.00 -26.32 4.59
N GLY A 94 10.00 -26.90 3.92
CA GLY A 94 8.84 -27.53 4.53
C GLY A 94 8.16 -28.46 3.54
N ASP A 95 8.05 -29.74 3.92
CA ASP A 95 7.41 -30.91 3.29
C ASP A 95 7.43 -31.04 1.74
N GLN A 96 8.20 -32.04 1.29
CA GLN A 96 8.92 -32.10 0.01
C GLN A 96 8.18 -32.64 -1.23
N GLU A 97 6.86 -32.85 -1.25
CA GLU A 97 6.22 -33.47 -2.44
C GLU A 97 5.36 -32.52 -3.29
N GLU A 98 4.63 -31.55 -2.72
CA GLU A 98 3.88 -30.54 -3.49
C GLU A 98 4.65 -29.23 -3.72
N VAL A 99 5.69 -28.98 -2.92
CA VAL A 99 6.44 -27.72 -2.91
C VAL A 99 7.36 -27.60 -4.13
N ASP A 100 7.86 -28.72 -4.66
CA ASP A 100 8.79 -28.74 -5.80
C ASP A 100 8.11 -28.30 -7.10
N ASP A 101 6.94 -28.88 -7.45
CA ASP A 101 6.26 -28.62 -8.73
C ASP A 101 5.71 -27.18 -8.85
N ILE A 102 5.24 -26.58 -7.75
CA ILE A 102 4.82 -25.17 -7.78
C ILE A 102 6.03 -24.23 -7.89
N SER A 103 7.12 -24.53 -7.19
CA SER A 103 8.33 -23.68 -7.22
C SER A 103 9.03 -23.70 -8.57
N GLU A 104 9.06 -24.85 -9.25
CA GLU A 104 9.53 -24.97 -10.62
C GLU A 104 8.59 -24.24 -11.59
N PHE A 105 7.28 -24.38 -11.42
CA PHE A 105 6.27 -23.73 -12.26
C PHE A 105 6.30 -22.19 -12.15
N THR A 106 6.45 -21.64 -10.94
CA THR A 106 6.54 -20.19 -10.71
C THR A 106 7.89 -19.60 -11.13
N SER A 107 8.90 -20.46 -11.34
CA SER A 107 10.19 -20.06 -11.90
C SER A 107 10.18 -19.89 -13.43
N LEU A 108 9.12 -20.36 -14.11
CA LEU A 108 8.99 -20.24 -15.56
C LEU A 108 8.86 -18.77 -15.99
N GLN A 109 9.37 -18.47 -17.19
CA GLN A 109 9.45 -17.11 -17.73
C GLN A 109 8.10 -16.40 -17.75
N PHE A 110 7.03 -17.10 -18.13
CA PHE A 110 5.70 -16.52 -18.18
C PHE A 110 5.19 -16.13 -16.77
N PHE A 111 5.58 -16.83 -15.70
CA PHE A 111 5.23 -16.44 -14.33
C PHE A 111 5.92 -15.15 -13.92
N GLN A 112 7.17 -14.96 -14.32
CA GLN A 112 7.88 -13.70 -14.12
C GLN A 112 7.19 -12.55 -14.87
N GLU A 113 6.66 -12.81 -16.06
CA GLU A 113 5.85 -11.83 -16.80
C GLU A 113 4.52 -11.53 -16.10
N ILE A 114 3.87 -12.52 -15.48
CA ILE A 114 2.69 -12.32 -14.64
C ILE A 114 3.04 -11.44 -13.44
N ILE A 115 4.12 -11.74 -12.71
CA ILE A 115 4.54 -10.93 -11.55
C ILE A 115 4.83 -9.49 -11.99
N ASN A 116 5.54 -9.29 -13.11
CA ASN A 116 5.82 -7.96 -13.64
C ASN A 116 4.55 -7.22 -14.09
N LEU A 117 3.57 -7.93 -14.65
CA LEU A 117 2.25 -7.39 -14.93
C LEU A 117 1.55 -6.92 -13.66
N LEU A 118 1.58 -7.72 -12.59
CA LEU A 118 0.96 -7.35 -11.32
C LEU A 118 1.65 -6.14 -10.69
N ARG A 119 2.99 -6.10 -10.66
CA ARG A 119 3.77 -4.94 -10.20
C ARG A 119 3.43 -3.67 -10.98
N SER A 120 3.46 -3.74 -12.31
CA SER A 120 3.18 -2.59 -13.18
C SER A 120 1.71 -2.14 -13.17
N SER A 121 0.82 -2.96 -12.62
CA SER A 121 -0.59 -2.60 -12.43
C SER A 121 -0.83 -1.80 -11.15
N VAL A 122 0.12 -1.80 -10.22
CA VAL A 122 0.00 -1.07 -8.96
C VAL A 122 0.24 0.42 -9.18
N ASP A 123 -0.69 1.25 -8.73
CA ASP A 123 -0.57 2.70 -8.72
C ASP A 123 -1.23 3.27 -7.46
N ASP A 124 -0.66 4.33 -6.88
CA ASP A 124 -1.11 4.84 -5.57
C ASP A 124 -2.49 5.53 -5.60
N ARG A 125 -3.13 5.61 -6.77
CA ARG A 125 -4.45 6.24 -6.91
C ARG A 125 -5.57 5.22 -6.93
N GLU A 126 -5.44 4.15 -7.69
CA GLU A 126 -6.50 3.17 -7.93
C GLU A 126 -6.14 1.79 -7.38
N ILE A 127 -5.03 1.20 -7.83
CA ILE A 127 -4.62 -0.16 -7.47
C ILE A 127 -3.51 -0.11 -6.41
N LEU A 128 -3.90 -0.28 -5.16
CA LEU A 128 -2.97 -0.17 -4.02
C LEU A 128 -2.02 -1.37 -3.93
N GLY A 129 -2.48 -2.57 -4.33
CA GLY A 129 -1.67 -3.77 -4.33
C GLY A 129 -2.32 -4.95 -5.05
N CYS A 130 -1.50 -5.93 -5.42
CA CYS A 130 -1.94 -7.19 -6.01
C CYS A 130 -1.31 -8.37 -5.28
N ALA A 131 -1.99 -9.51 -5.28
CA ALA A 131 -1.43 -10.77 -4.82
C ALA A 131 -1.89 -11.93 -5.69
N ILE A 132 -1.05 -12.95 -5.81
CA ILE A 132 -1.39 -14.24 -6.40
C ILE A 132 -0.86 -15.35 -5.49
N PHE A 133 -1.73 -16.30 -5.18
CA PHE A 133 -1.43 -17.42 -4.29
C PHE A 133 -2.21 -18.67 -4.71
N THR A 134 -1.79 -19.85 -4.25
CA THR A 134 -2.46 -21.11 -4.57
C THR A 134 -3.75 -21.27 -3.77
N THR A 135 -4.60 -22.22 -4.16
CA THR A 135 -5.84 -22.57 -3.45
C THR A 135 -5.60 -23.04 -2.00
N ASN A 136 -4.38 -23.48 -1.68
CA ASN A 136 -3.94 -23.89 -0.34
C ASN A 136 -3.28 -22.74 0.45
N GLY A 137 -3.34 -21.51 -0.03
CA GLY A 137 -2.83 -20.32 0.68
C GLY A 137 -1.33 -20.05 0.50
N LYS A 138 -0.61 -20.84 -0.30
CA LYS A 138 0.81 -20.61 -0.59
C LYS A 138 0.97 -19.35 -1.45
N VAL A 139 1.62 -18.33 -0.91
CA VAL A 139 1.79 -17.02 -1.57
C VAL A 139 2.93 -17.07 -2.58
N ILE A 140 2.65 -16.69 -3.83
CA ILE A 140 3.65 -16.62 -4.91
C ILE A 140 4.17 -15.19 -5.03
N TYR A 141 3.26 -14.21 -5.02
CA TYR A 141 3.57 -12.80 -5.01
C TYR A 141 2.51 -12.01 -4.25
N SER A 142 2.91 -10.97 -3.52
CA SER A 142 2.01 -9.99 -2.94
C SER A 142 2.69 -8.64 -2.75
N SER A 143 1.99 -7.57 -3.10
CA SER A 143 2.27 -6.19 -2.67
C SER A 143 1.15 -5.62 -1.77
N ILE A 144 0.24 -6.49 -1.32
CA ILE A 144 -0.87 -6.15 -0.43
C ILE A 144 -0.37 -6.13 1.04
N PRO A 145 -0.85 -5.20 1.89
CA PRO A 145 -0.52 -5.18 3.32
C PRO A 145 -0.76 -6.53 4.00
N HIS A 146 0.21 -6.97 4.81
CA HIS A 146 0.25 -8.32 5.40
C HIS A 146 -1.05 -8.77 6.07
N ASN A 147 -1.65 -7.93 6.92
CA ASN A 147 -2.90 -8.27 7.60
C ASN A 147 -4.07 -8.46 6.63
N THR A 148 -4.16 -7.63 5.59
CA THR A 148 -5.19 -7.75 4.55
C THR A 148 -5.00 -9.03 3.74
N LEU A 149 -3.75 -9.36 3.40
CA LEU A 149 -3.41 -10.60 2.70
C LEU A 149 -3.81 -11.83 3.52
N LEU A 150 -3.38 -11.93 4.78
CA LEU A 150 -3.68 -13.06 5.66
C LEU A 150 -5.19 -13.26 5.85
N ASN A 151 -5.93 -12.17 6.07
CA ASN A 151 -7.39 -12.27 6.20
C ASN A 151 -8.04 -12.75 4.89
N THR A 152 -7.53 -12.29 3.74
CA THR A 152 -8.04 -12.72 2.44
C THR A 152 -7.74 -14.19 2.15
N ILE A 153 -6.54 -14.68 2.50
CA ILE A 153 -6.18 -16.11 2.37
C ILE A 153 -7.10 -16.97 3.22
N LYS A 154 -7.29 -16.62 4.51
CA LYS A 154 -8.20 -17.36 5.42
C LYS A 154 -9.62 -17.45 4.90
N GLU A 155 -10.13 -16.38 4.28
CA GLU A 155 -11.44 -16.39 3.64
C GLU A 155 -11.51 -17.46 2.54
N PHE A 156 -10.48 -17.60 1.70
CA PHE A 156 -10.43 -18.64 0.68
C PHE A 156 -10.28 -20.05 1.26
N GLU A 157 -9.41 -20.24 2.26
CA GLU A 157 -9.22 -21.54 2.94
C GLU A 157 -10.52 -22.06 3.53
N VAL A 158 -11.24 -21.22 4.29
CA VAL A 158 -12.54 -21.59 4.90
C VAL A 158 -13.57 -21.98 3.82
N ARG A 159 -13.53 -21.36 2.64
CA ARG A 159 -14.43 -21.72 1.53
C ARG A 159 -14.04 -23.04 0.88
N ASN A 160 -12.75 -23.28 0.72
CA ASN A 160 -12.23 -24.54 0.20
C ASN A 160 -12.59 -25.70 1.13
N GLU A 161 -12.37 -25.54 2.44
CA GLU A 161 -12.77 -26.50 3.47
C GLU A 161 -14.27 -26.82 3.44
N LYS A 162 -15.10 -25.78 3.26
CA LYS A 162 -16.56 -25.91 3.17
C LYS A 162 -17.07 -26.35 1.80
N LYS A 163 -16.18 -26.66 0.84
CA LYS A 163 -16.51 -27.11 -0.52
C LYS A 163 -17.46 -26.16 -1.26
N LEU A 164 -17.26 -24.85 -1.07
CA LEU A 164 -18.08 -23.81 -1.70
C LEU A 164 -17.65 -23.55 -3.15
N HIS A 165 -17.58 -24.61 -3.96
CA HIS A 165 -16.99 -24.62 -5.31
C HIS A 165 -17.75 -23.75 -6.34
N SER A 166 -18.98 -23.34 -6.04
CA SER A 166 -19.75 -22.45 -6.92
C SER A 166 -19.35 -20.98 -6.82
N ILE A 167 -18.57 -20.60 -5.81
CA ILE A 167 -18.15 -19.21 -5.57
C ILE A 167 -16.83 -18.97 -6.29
N THR A 168 -16.88 -18.23 -7.40
CA THR A 168 -15.69 -17.95 -8.22
C THR A 168 -15.00 -16.63 -7.89
N LYS A 169 -15.68 -15.74 -7.13
CA LYS A 169 -15.28 -14.35 -6.93
C LYS A 169 -15.65 -13.84 -5.55
N MET A 170 -14.80 -12.99 -4.97
CA MET A 170 -15.12 -12.24 -3.76
C MET A 170 -14.92 -10.74 -3.97
N LEU A 171 -15.83 -9.96 -3.40
CA LEU A 171 -15.81 -8.51 -3.39
C LEU A 171 -16.01 -8.08 -1.94
N LEU A 172 -14.96 -7.52 -1.33
CA LEU A 172 -14.94 -7.15 0.08
C LEU A 172 -14.67 -5.65 0.21
N GLU A 173 -15.35 -4.99 1.15
CA GLU A 173 -15.02 -3.62 1.58
C GLU A 173 -14.36 -3.67 2.95
N LEU A 174 -13.21 -3.02 3.08
CA LEU A 174 -12.48 -2.89 4.33
C LEU A 174 -13.04 -1.73 5.17
N LYS A 175 -12.70 -1.70 6.47
CA LYS A 175 -13.18 -0.65 7.39
C LYS A 175 -12.82 0.78 6.97
N ASN A 176 -11.76 0.95 6.20
CA ASN A 176 -11.32 2.24 5.64
C ASN A 176 -11.87 2.49 4.23
N HIS A 177 -12.93 1.78 3.84
CA HIS A 177 -13.56 1.85 2.52
C HIS A 177 -12.69 1.43 1.34
N GLN A 178 -11.51 0.85 1.55
CA GLN A 178 -10.73 0.22 0.48
C GLN A 178 -11.41 -1.08 0.03
N LYS A 179 -11.25 -1.45 -1.24
CA LYS A 179 -11.93 -2.63 -1.81
C LYS A 179 -10.92 -3.74 -2.05
N VAL A 180 -11.31 -4.97 -1.80
CA VAL A 180 -10.56 -6.17 -2.18
C VAL A 180 -11.42 -6.97 -3.14
N CYS A 181 -10.97 -7.12 -4.38
CA CYS A 181 -11.61 -7.98 -5.37
C CYS A 181 -10.71 -9.16 -5.66
N SER A 182 -11.28 -10.36 -5.68
CA SER A 182 -10.52 -11.57 -5.94
C SER A 182 -11.29 -12.57 -6.80
N GLU A 183 -10.57 -13.39 -7.55
CA GLU A 183 -11.14 -14.39 -8.46
C GLU A 183 -10.18 -15.57 -8.62
N TYR A 184 -10.74 -16.77 -8.73
CA TYR A 184 -9.97 -17.95 -9.13
C TYR A 184 -9.57 -17.80 -10.60
N ILE A 185 -8.32 -18.10 -10.91
CA ILE A 185 -7.78 -18.11 -12.27
C ILE A 185 -7.09 -19.44 -12.52
N GLU A 186 -7.22 -19.95 -13.74
CA GLU A 186 -6.55 -21.17 -14.17
C GLU A 186 -5.36 -20.80 -15.07
N ILE A 187 -4.19 -21.32 -14.75
CA ILE A 187 -2.95 -21.13 -15.50
C ILE A 187 -2.33 -22.50 -15.73
N HIS A 188 -2.24 -22.95 -16.99
CA HIS A 188 -1.80 -24.30 -17.39
C HIS A 188 -2.37 -25.44 -16.51
N ASN A 189 -3.69 -25.49 -16.36
CA ASN A 189 -4.42 -26.49 -15.56
C ASN A 189 -4.13 -26.49 -14.05
N LYS A 190 -3.50 -25.42 -13.54
CA LYS A 190 -3.34 -25.17 -12.10
C LYS A 190 -4.20 -23.96 -11.70
N GLU A 191 -4.94 -24.11 -10.61
CA GLU A 191 -5.78 -23.03 -10.07
C GLU A 191 -4.99 -22.14 -9.11
N PHE A 192 -5.15 -20.83 -9.30
CA PHE A 192 -4.59 -19.80 -8.44
C PHE A 192 -5.69 -18.82 -8.05
N ILE A 193 -5.42 -18.05 -7.02
CA ILE A 193 -6.28 -16.98 -6.55
C ILE A 193 -5.58 -15.67 -6.84
N LEU A 194 -6.19 -14.84 -7.68
CA LEU A 194 -5.76 -13.47 -7.92
C LEU A 194 -6.53 -12.53 -6.99
N VAL A 195 -5.81 -11.65 -6.31
CA VAL A 195 -6.36 -10.61 -5.44
C VAL A 195 -5.86 -9.25 -5.87
N ILE A 196 -6.77 -8.28 -5.94
CA ILE A 196 -6.44 -6.88 -6.17
C ILE A 196 -7.08 -6.04 -5.08
N MET A 197 -6.24 -5.21 -4.46
CA MET A 197 -6.64 -4.22 -3.46
C MET A 197 -6.70 -2.85 -4.13
N PHE A 198 -7.82 -2.17 -3.94
CA PHE A 198 -8.11 -0.86 -4.51
C PHE A 198 -8.27 0.20 -3.42
N SER A 199 -8.01 1.45 -3.80
CA SER A 199 -8.28 2.61 -2.97
C SER A 199 -9.77 2.80 -2.71
N ASP A 200 -10.08 3.68 -1.76
CA ASP A 200 -11.44 4.02 -1.36
C ASP A 200 -12.24 4.72 -2.48
N ILE A 201 -11.55 5.39 -3.42
CA ILE A 201 -12.19 6.04 -4.58
C ILE A 201 -12.72 5.04 -5.63
N VAL A 202 -12.24 3.79 -5.62
CA VAL A 202 -12.67 2.76 -6.57
C VAL A 202 -13.91 2.06 -6.04
N ASN A 203 -14.99 2.03 -6.82
CA ASN A 203 -16.17 1.23 -6.51
C ASN A 203 -16.04 -0.20 -7.07
N PHE A 204 -16.88 -1.13 -6.62
CA PHE A 204 -16.82 -2.53 -7.04
C PHE A 204 -16.98 -2.76 -8.55
N ALA A 205 -17.75 -1.92 -9.25
CA ALA A 205 -17.92 -2.07 -10.69
C ALA A 205 -16.60 -1.78 -11.43
N ILE A 206 -15.92 -0.69 -11.06
CA ILE A 206 -14.60 -0.31 -11.59
C ILE A 206 -13.55 -1.33 -11.16
N GLY A 207 -13.53 -1.74 -9.89
CA GLY A 207 -12.61 -2.75 -9.37
C GLY A 207 -12.73 -4.09 -10.12
N ASN A 208 -13.95 -4.57 -10.35
CA ASN A 208 -14.20 -5.77 -11.14
C ASN A 208 -13.80 -5.61 -12.62
N MET A 209 -13.94 -4.41 -13.19
CA MET A 209 -13.44 -4.12 -14.53
C MET A 209 -11.92 -4.25 -14.61
N PHE A 210 -11.19 -3.68 -13.64
CA PHE A 210 -9.73 -3.83 -13.54
C PHE A 210 -9.32 -5.29 -13.36
N LEU A 211 -9.97 -6.01 -12.45
CA LEU A 211 -9.73 -7.43 -12.23
C LEU A 211 -9.87 -8.22 -13.53
N LYS A 212 -10.98 -8.08 -14.25
CA LYS A 212 -11.19 -8.73 -15.55
C LYS A 212 -10.14 -8.34 -16.59
N LYS A 213 -9.67 -7.08 -16.58
CA LYS A 213 -8.62 -6.61 -17.50
C LYS A 213 -7.28 -7.28 -17.19
N ILE A 214 -6.92 -7.43 -15.92
CA ILE A 214 -5.69 -8.11 -15.50
C ILE A 214 -5.78 -9.61 -15.80
N VAL A 215 -6.88 -10.28 -15.45
CA VAL A 215 -7.12 -11.70 -15.78
C VAL A 215 -6.96 -11.96 -17.28
N LYS A 216 -7.58 -11.12 -18.13
CA LYS A 216 -7.42 -11.21 -19.60
C LYS A 216 -5.98 -11.03 -20.08
N LYS A 217 -5.16 -10.25 -19.37
CA LYS A 217 -3.74 -10.09 -19.71
C LYS A 217 -2.94 -11.31 -19.27
N ILE A 218 -3.20 -11.85 -18.08
CA ILE A 218 -2.58 -13.09 -17.58
C ILE A 218 -2.83 -14.23 -18.55
N ILE A 219 -4.09 -14.45 -18.95
CA ILE A 219 -4.47 -15.52 -19.91
C ILE A 219 -3.76 -15.39 -21.27
N LYS A 220 -3.32 -14.18 -21.65
CA LYS A 220 -2.56 -13.97 -22.89
C LYS A 220 -1.06 -14.26 -22.77
N LEU A 221 -0.54 -14.32 -21.55
CA LEU A 221 0.85 -14.65 -21.24
C LEU A 221 1.07 -16.16 -21.11
N THR A 222 -0.02 -16.92 -20.94
CA THR A 222 -0.06 -18.38 -20.72
C THR A 222 -0.53 -19.09 -21.98
#